data_AF-A0A534VTW9-F1
#
_entry.id   AF-A0A534VTW9-F1
#
_cell.length_a   1.000
_cell.length_b   1.000
_cell.length_c   1.000
_cell.angle_alpha   90.00
_cell.angle_beta   90.00
_cell.angle_gamma   90.00
#
_symmetry.space_group_name_H-M   'P 1'
#
loop_
_entity.id
_entity.type
_entity.pdbx_description
1 polymer ?
#
loop_
_entity_poly.entity_id
_entity_poly.type
_entity_poly.pdbx_seq_one_letter_code
_entity_poly.pdbx_strand_id
1 'polypeptide(L)'
;VSNPATQAVTLRLRDGFIHTTDGRAGTEYQTHFEFYDVNLDLRQMFEGARQRERDPKELTLGQLGRAVAAKHAAGLPFLPELIEYHRKFSIPFACVVFALVAVPLGVQPVRAARSRGFTLSLVMIFVYYVLLSIGQALAEQAFLPVVVGLWLPNAIFAAVGVYLFERAARERTLDQLERLQSGLAALRDRLLGRLGAEAAP
;
A
#
# COMPACT_ATOMS: atom_id res chain seq x y z
N VAL A 1 36.48 15.86 -24.73
CA VAL A 1 37.42 14.83 -25.23
C VAL A 1 37.32 13.64 -24.28
N SER A 2 37.14 12.41 -24.79
CA SER A 2 37.04 11.21 -23.96
C SER A 2 38.38 10.47 -23.98
N ASN A 3 38.93 10.17 -22.80
CA ASN A 3 40.10 9.31 -22.68
C ASN A 3 39.66 7.93 -22.17
N PRO A 4 39.66 6.88 -23.02
CA PRO A 4 39.18 5.56 -22.65
C PRO A 4 40.05 4.84 -21.60
N ALA A 5 41.29 5.28 -21.37
CA ALA A 5 42.17 4.69 -20.35
C ALA A 5 41.90 5.19 -18.93
N THR A 6 41.33 6.40 -18.76
CA THR A 6 41.06 7.01 -17.45
C THR A 6 39.57 7.15 -17.14
N GLN A 7 38.67 6.77 -18.06
CA GLN A 7 37.21 6.93 -17.93
C GLN A 7 36.77 8.38 -17.61
N ALA A 8 37.64 9.35 -17.86
CA ALA A 8 37.36 10.77 -17.65
C ALA A 8 36.71 11.35 -18.90
N VAL A 9 35.60 12.07 -18.70
CA VAL A 9 34.92 12.82 -19.77
C VAL A 9 35.16 14.31 -19.54
N THR A 10 35.93 14.90 -20.44
CA THR A 10 36.11 16.36 -20.48
C THR A 10 34.96 16.97 -21.26
N LEU A 11 34.07 17.67 -20.54
CA LEU A 11 33.04 18.53 -21.10
C LEU A 11 33.66 19.89 -21.42
N ARG A 12 33.75 20.20 -22.72
CA ARG A 12 34.17 21.51 -23.18
C ARG A 12 32.93 22.39 -23.34
N LEU A 13 32.71 23.25 -22.37
CA LEU A 13 31.68 24.29 -22.41
C LEU A 13 32.19 25.44 -23.29
N ARG A 14 31.32 26.02 -24.11
CA ARG A 14 31.63 27.12 -25.03
C ARG A 14 30.66 28.27 -24.77
N ASP A 15 31.16 29.50 -24.81
CA ASP A 15 30.39 30.75 -24.59
C ASP A 15 29.44 30.67 -23.39
N GLY A 16 30.00 30.63 -22.19
CA GLY A 16 29.23 30.57 -20.95
C GLY A 16 29.59 31.64 -19.94
N PHE A 17 28.77 31.76 -18.91
CA PHE A 17 28.95 32.71 -17.83
C PHE A 17 29.02 31.97 -16.50
N ILE A 18 30.00 32.31 -15.66
CA ILE A 18 30.08 31.84 -14.27
C ILE A 18 29.66 32.99 -13.37
N HIS A 19 28.60 32.76 -12.60
CA HIS A 19 28.13 33.70 -11.58
C HIS A 19 28.75 33.30 -10.24
N THR A 20 29.59 34.17 -9.68
CA THR A 20 30.13 33.98 -8.33
C THR A 20 29.56 35.03 -7.42
N THR A 21 28.82 34.59 -6.39
CA THR A 21 28.25 35.47 -5.37
C THR A 21 29.12 35.41 -4.12
N ASP A 22 29.82 36.49 -3.80
CA ASP A 22 30.58 36.59 -2.54
C ASP A 22 29.65 37.00 -1.40
N GLY A 23 29.42 36.09 -0.46
CA GLY A 23 28.44 36.22 0.62
C GLY A 23 28.75 37.30 1.66
N ARG A 24 29.88 38.01 1.57
CA ARG A 24 30.25 39.09 2.51
C ARG A 24 30.08 40.51 1.97
N ALA A 25 30.01 40.69 0.65
CA ALA A 25 29.97 42.03 0.05
C ALA A 25 28.76 42.29 -0.87
N GLY A 26 27.91 41.29 -1.15
CA GLY A 26 26.73 41.47 -2.00
C GLY A 26 27.05 41.81 -3.46
N THR A 27 28.32 41.77 -3.84
CA THR A 27 28.79 41.96 -5.21
C THR A 27 28.74 40.63 -5.96
N GLU A 28 27.95 40.61 -7.02
CA GLU A 28 27.88 39.51 -7.98
C GLU A 28 28.91 39.74 -9.08
N TYR A 29 29.80 38.78 -9.29
CA TYR A 29 30.78 38.82 -10.37
C TYR A 29 30.38 37.81 -11.45
N GLN A 30 30.24 38.29 -12.69
CA GLN A 30 29.96 37.47 -13.86
C GLN A 30 31.24 37.31 -14.69
N THR A 31 31.80 36.11 -14.73
CA THR A 31 32.96 35.80 -15.58
C THR A 31 32.48 35.13 -16.85
N HIS A 32 32.66 35.80 -17.99
CA HIS A 32 32.42 35.23 -19.31
C HIS A 32 33.60 34.35 -19.72
N PHE A 33 33.33 33.13 -20.19
CA PHE A 33 34.34 32.24 -20.73
C PHE A 33 33.96 31.81 -22.16
N GLU A 34 34.93 31.86 -23.05
CA GLU A 34 34.76 31.44 -24.45
C GLU A 34 34.88 29.91 -24.57
N PHE A 35 35.80 29.31 -23.81
CA PHE A 35 35.97 27.86 -23.69
C PHE A 35 36.35 27.48 -22.25
N TYR A 36 35.62 26.54 -21.65
CA TYR A 36 35.91 26.02 -20.31
C TYR A 36 35.82 24.49 -20.29
N ASP A 37 36.91 23.83 -19.92
CA ASP A 37 37.01 22.37 -19.89
C ASP A 37 36.76 21.85 -18.47
N VAL A 38 35.58 21.29 -18.24
CA VAL A 38 35.24 20.59 -17.00
C VAL A 38 35.62 19.13 -17.15
N ASN A 39 36.57 18.68 -16.32
CA ASN A 39 36.91 17.27 -16.21
C ASN A 39 35.96 16.61 -15.20
N LEU A 40 34.96 15.88 -15.71
CA LEU A 40 34.13 15.05 -14.85
C LEU A 40 34.75 13.65 -14.75
N ASP A 41 35.19 13.30 -13.55
CA ASP A 41 35.54 11.93 -13.21
C ASP A 41 34.25 11.13 -12.99
N LEU A 42 33.76 10.54 -14.08
CA LEU A 42 32.56 9.72 -14.07
C LEU A 42 32.69 8.54 -13.11
N ARG A 43 33.90 8.04 -12.84
CA ARG A 43 34.13 6.87 -11.99
C ARG A 43 33.76 7.17 -10.54
N GLN A 44 34.23 8.30 -10.00
CA GLN A 44 33.85 8.75 -8.66
C GLN A 44 32.36 9.11 -8.58
N MET A 45 31.79 9.65 -9.66
CA MET A 45 30.36 9.98 -9.70
C MET A 45 29.49 8.71 -9.73
N PHE A 46 29.87 7.68 -10.46
CA PHE A 46 29.17 6.39 -10.50
C PHE A 46 29.40 5.55 -9.23
N GLU A 47 30.58 5.62 -8.62
CA GLU A 47 30.86 5.01 -7.31
C GLU A 47 30.05 5.72 -6.21
N GLY A 48 30.03 7.05 -6.17
CA GLY A 48 29.22 7.85 -5.26
C GLY A 48 27.71 7.73 -5.50
N ALA A 49 27.27 7.56 -6.76
CA ALA A 49 25.87 7.28 -7.09
C ALA A 49 25.45 5.84 -6.74
N ARG A 50 26.38 4.88 -6.80
CA ARG A 50 26.17 3.52 -6.23
C ARG A 50 26.12 3.54 -4.70
N GLN A 51 26.85 4.47 -4.09
CA GLN A 51 26.96 4.65 -2.64
C GLN A 51 25.89 5.59 -2.07
N ARG A 52 25.13 6.29 -2.93
CA ARG A 52 23.82 6.84 -2.58
C ARG A 52 22.97 5.62 -2.22
N GLU A 53 22.90 5.31 -0.92
CA GLU A 53 22.12 4.21 -0.38
C GLU A 53 20.76 4.25 -1.07
N ARG A 54 20.51 3.28 -1.97
CA ARG A 54 19.21 3.18 -2.64
C ARG A 54 18.17 3.20 -1.55
N ASP A 55 17.21 4.11 -1.66
CA ASP A 55 16.14 4.23 -0.68
C ASP A 55 15.54 2.83 -0.50
N PRO A 56 15.35 2.32 0.73
CA PRO A 56 14.76 1.01 0.99
C PRO A 56 13.48 0.74 0.17
N LYS A 57 12.75 1.80 -0.22
CA LYS A 57 11.57 1.75 -1.08
C LYS A 57 11.84 1.32 -2.52
N GLU A 58 13.03 1.57 -3.05
CA GLU A 58 13.47 1.21 -4.41
C GLU A 58 13.92 -0.26 -4.52
N LEU A 59 14.10 -0.94 -3.39
CA LEU A 59 14.55 -2.34 -3.38
C LEU A 59 13.38 -3.29 -3.67
N THR A 60 13.63 -4.23 -4.59
CA THR A 60 12.69 -5.34 -4.87
C THR A 60 12.60 -6.30 -3.66
N LEU A 61 11.51 -7.04 -3.53
CA LEU A 61 11.24 -7.91 -2.36
C LEU A 61 12.42 -8.87 -2.05
N GLY A 62 13.01 -9.47 -3.10
CA GLY A 62 14.16 -10.37 -2.98
C GLY A 62 15.50 -9.66 -2.73
N GLN A 63 15.63 -8.37 -3.03
CA GLN A 63 16.77 -7.55 -2.63
C GLN A 63 16.63 -7.08 -1.19
N LEU A 64 15.40 -6.77 -0.76
CA LEU A 64 15.09 -6.33 0.59
C LEU A 64 15.38 -7.43 1.62
N GLY A 65 14.98 -8.67 1.36
CA GLY A 65 15.32 -9.81 2.22
C GLY A 65 16.83 -10.08 2.31
N ARG A 66 17.56 -9.92 1.20
CA ARG A 66 19.03 -10.03 1.19
C ARG A 66 19.70 -8.87 1.94
N ALA A 67 19.18 -7.66 1.81
CA ALA A 67 19.68 -6.49 2.52
C ALA A 67 19.47 -6.62 4.03
N VAL A 68 18.30 -7.11 4.47
CA VAL A 68 18.02 -7.41 5.88
C VAL A 68 18.98 -8.47 6.40
N ALA A 69 19.17 -9.59 5.69
CA ALA A 69 20.07 -10.66 6.11
C ALA A 69 21.54 -10.18 6.19
N ALA A 70 21.99 -9.40 5.19
CA ALA A 70 23.35 -8.87 5.15
C ALA A 70 23.61 -7.85 6.27
N LYS A 71 22.69 -6.90 6.49
CA LYS A 71 22.80 -5.91 7.57
C LYS A 71 22.70 -6.57 8.96
N HIS A 72 21.84 -7.58 9.11
CA HIS A 72 21.72 -8.35 10.34
C HIS A 72 23.01 -9.11 10.67
N ALA A 73 23.61 -9.79 9.68
CA ALA A 73 24.90 -10.48 9.84
C ALA A 73 26.06 -9.52 10.13
N ALA A 74 25.99 -8.28 9.62
CA ALA A 74 26.97 -7.22 9.87
C ALA A 74 26.74 -6.46 11.20
N GLY A 75 25.66 -6.75 11.94
CA GLY A 75 25.29 -6.01 13.17
C GLY A 75 24.89 -4.55 12.94
N LEU A 76 24.55 -4.18 11.70
CA LEU A 76 24.13 -2.83 11.32
C LEU A 76 22.61 -2.66 11.52
N PRO A 77 22.11 -1.43 11.76
CA PRO A 77 20.66 -1.20 11.87
C PRO A 77 19.96 -1.54 10.55
N PHE A 78 18.93 -2.41 10.63
CA PHE A 78 18.15 -2.93 9.49
C PHE A 78 16.63 -2.71 9.64
N LEU A 79 16.22 -1.88 10.61
CA LEU A 79 14.81 -1.60 10.90
C LEU A 79 14.05 -1.06 9.67
N PRO A 80 14.58 -0.07 8.90
CA PRO A 80 13.87 0.49 7.75
C PRO A 80 13.58 -0.56 6.67
N GLU A 81 14.55 -1.43 6.38
CA GLU A 81 14.39 -2.51 5.40
C GLU A 81 13.39 -3.56 5.87
N LEU A 82 13.39 -3.88 7.17
CA LEU A 82 12.44 -4.82 7.76
C LEU A 82 11.01 -4.26 7.74
N ILE A 83 10.83 -2.96 8.00
CA ILE A 83 9.53 -2.27 7.91
C ILE A 83 9.00 -2.35 6.49
N GLU A 84 9.79 -1.96 5.49
CA GLU A 84 9.37 -2.03 4.08
C GLU A 84 9.07 -3.47 3.65
N TYR A 85 9.79 -4.47 4.20
CA TYR A 85 9.54 -5.87 3.92
C TYR A 85 8.16 -6.28 4.39
N HIS A 86 7.85 -6.07 5.66
CA HIS A 86 6.53 -6.41 6.21
C HIS A 86 5.41 -5.57 5.57
N ARG A 87 5.67 -4.32 5.16
CA ARG A 87 4.69 -3.47 4.49
C ARG A 87 4.24 -4.05 3.16
N LYS A 88 5.19 -4.56 2.38
CA LYS A 88 4.91 -5.19 1.08
C LYS A 88 4.06 -6.47 1.20
N PHE A 89 4.10 -7.17 2.33
CA PHE A 89 3.21 -8.30 2.62
C PHE A 89 1.87 -7.88 3.25
N SER A 90 1.88 -6.86 4.09
CA SER A 90 0.69 -6.38 4.80
C SER A 90 -0.36 -5.80 3.84
N ILE A 91 0.06 -5.12 2.77
CA ILE A 91 -0.84 -4.50 1.77
C ILE A 91 -1.70 -5.56 1.02
N PRO A 92 -1.14 -6.63 0.42
CA PRO A 92 -1.95 -7.70 -0.17
C PRO A 92 -2.93 -8.35 0.81
N PHE A 93 -2.51 -8.54 2.06
CA PHE A 93 -3.36 -9.15 3.08
C PHE A 93 -4.54 -8.24 3.46
N ALA A 94 -4.33 -6.92 3.46
CA ALA A 94 -5.39 -5.94 3.69
C ALA A 94 -6.56 -6.08 2.70
N CYS A 95 -6.27 -6.44 1.44
CA CYS A 95 -7.32 -6.68 0.44
C CYS A 95 -8.26 -7.82 0.86
N VAL A 96 -7.72 -8.91 1.42
CA VAL A 96 -8.50 -10.06 1.90
C VAL A 96 -9.36 -9.65 3.10
N VAL A 97 -8.76 -8.92 4.03
CA VAL A 97 -9.46 -8.40 5.21
C VAL A 97 -10.58 -7.43 4.81
N PHE A 98 -10.35 -6.57 3.82
CA PHE A 98 -11.38 -5.67 3.31
C PHE A 98 -12.52 -6.38 2.61
N ALA A 99 -12.23 -7.43 1.84
CA ALA A 99 -13.27 -8.28 1.26
C ALA A 99 -14.13 -8.92 2.36
N LEU A 100 -13.52 -9.40 3.45
CA LEU A 100 -14.23 -9.99 4.58
C LEU A 100 -15.20 -8.99 5.24
N VAL A 101 -14.79 -7.73 5.37
CA VAL A 101 -15.65 -6.65 5.90
C VAL A 101 -16.73 -6.23 4.89
N ALA A 102 -16.39 -6.15 3.61
CA ALA A 102 -17.29 -5.68 2.56
C ALA A 102 -18.46 -6.64 2.29
N VAL A 103 -18.25 -7.95 2.39
CA VAL A 103 -19.28 -8.98 2.15
C VAL A 103 -20.54 -8.78 3.03
N PRO A 104 -20.46 -8.76 4.38
CA PRO A 104 -21.64 -8.57 5.21
C PRO A 104 -22.29 -7.19 5.04
N LEU A 105 -21.50 -6.15 4.75
CA LEU A 105 -21.99 -4.79 4.54
C LEU A 105 -22.71 -4.60 3.20
N GLY A 106 -22.26 -5.27 2.14
CA GLY A 106 -22.88 -5.19 0.80
C GLY A 106 -24.13 -6.05 0.66
N VAL A 107 -24.30 -7.03 1.54
CA VAL A 107 -25.39 -8.00 1.56
C VAL A 107 -26.73 -7.42 2.05
N GLN A 108 -26.70 -6.28 2.75
CA GLN A 108 -27.90 -5.66 3.32
C GLN A 108 -28.76 -4.98 2.23
N PRO A 109 -30.09 -5.25 2.18
CA PRO A 109 -30.97 -4.70 1.17
C PRO A 109 -31.32 -3.24 1.49
N VAL A 110 -30.50 -2.29 1.02
CA VAL A 110 -30.78 -0.86 1.19
C VAL A 110 -31.01 -0.22 -0.17
N ARG A 111 -32.20 0.35 -0.41
CA ARG A 111 -32.57 1.08 -1.65
C ARG A 111 -31.62 2.21 -2.04
N ALA A 112 -30.77 2.67 -1.13
CA ALA A 112 -29.71 3.68 -1.33
C ALA A 112 -28.27 3.11 -1.28
N ALA A 113 -28.09 1.79 -1.45
CA ALA A 113 -26.82 1.09 -1.19
C ALA A 113 -25.62 1.59 -2.02
N ARG A 114 -25.84 2.15 -3.22
CA ARG A 114 -24.75 2.49 -4.14
C ARG A 114 -23.86 3.62 -3.62
N SER A 115 -24.43 4.70 -3.10
CA SER A 115 -23.65 5.83 -2.55
C SER A 115 -23.08 5.51 -1.18
N ARG A 116 -23.86 4.82 -0.33
CA ARG A 116 -23.44 4.48 1.04
C ARG A 116 -22.25 3.51 1.06
N GLY A 117 -22.23 2.53 0.14
CA GLY A 117 -21.12 1.60 0.00
C GLY A 117 -19.81 2.29 -0.43
N PHE A 118 -19.89 3.23 -1.37
CA PHE A 118 -18.71 3.98 -1.82
C PHE A 118 -18.12 4.85 -0.70
N THR A 119 -18.95 5.62 -0.01
CA THR A 119 -18.50 6.46 1.12
C THR A 119 -17.88 5.59 2.22
N LEU A 120 -18.50 4.45 2.55
CA LEU A 120 -17.98 3.54 3.56
C LEU A 120 -16.62 2.97 3.17
N SER A 121 -16.44 2.51 1.93
CA SER A 121 -15.15 2.03 1.43
C SER A 121 -14.05 3.09 1.51
N LEU A 122 -14.37 4.35 1.15
CA LEU A 122 -13.41 5.45 1.22
C LEU A 122 -12.96 5.73 2.66
N VAL A 123 -13.92 5.84 3.59
CA VAL A 123 -13.63 6.03 5.01
C VAL A 123 -12.81 4.86 5.55
N MET A 124 -13.16 3.64 5.17
CA MET A 124 -12.49 2.42 5.62
C MET A 124 -11.02 2.38 5.17
N ILE A 125 -10.75 2.68 3.90
CA ILE A 125 -9.39 2.79 3.36
C ILE A 125 -8.62 3.90 4.09
N PHE A 126 -9.23 5.06 4.29
CA PHE A 126 -8.60 6.17 4.99
C PHE A 126 -8.19 5.81 6.41
N VAL A 127 -9.12 5.23 7.19
CA VAL A 127 -8.86 4.77 8.56
C VAL A 127 -7.74 3.72 8.57
N TYR A 128 -7.75 2.78 7.62
CA TYR A 128 -6.68 1.78 7.51
C TYR A 128 -5.30 2.42 7.30
N TYR A 129 -5.19 3.37 6.37
CA TYR A 129 -3.91 4.05 6.11
C TYR A 129 -3.43 4.87 7.31
N VAL A 130 -4.35 5.51 8.05
CA VAL A 130 -4.01 6.22 9.29
C VAL A 130 -3.47 5.24 10.34
N LEU A 131 -4.15 4.11 10.55
CA LEU A 131 -3.69 3.07 11.48
C LEU A 131 -2.34 2.49 11.08
N LEU A 132 -2.13 2.23 9.79
CA LEU A 132 -0.85 1.74 9.26
C LEU A 132 0.27 2.76 9.45
N SER A 133 0.00 4.05 9.21
CA SER A 133 0.96 5.14 9.41
C SER A 133 1.37 5.27 10.87
N ILE A 134 0.40 5.20 11.80
CA ILE A 134 0.65 5.18 13.25
C ILE A 134 1.50 3.96 13.62
N GLY A 135 1.09 2.75 13.19
CA GLY A 135 1.82 1.52 13.47
C GLY A 135 3.26 1.53 12.94
N GLN A 136 3.47 2.13 11.76
CA GLN A 136 4.79 2.34 11.19
C GLN A 136 5.61 3.32 12.04
N ALA A 137 5.05 4.48 12.42
CA ALA A 137 5.75 5.46 13.25
C ALA A 137 6.15 4.89 14.63
N LEU A 138 5.29 4.07 15.25
CA LEU A 138 5.63 3.38 16.50
C LEU A 138 6.73 2.31 16.32
N ALA A 139 6.73 1.61 15.18
CA ALA A 139 7.77 0.63 14.86
C ALA A 139 9.13 1.28 14.56
N GLU A 140 9.14 2.44 13.89
CA GLU A 140 10.34 3.22 13.61
C GLU A 140 11.01 3.73 14.89
N GLN A 141 10.21 4.07 15.90
CA GLN A 141 10.70 4.50 17.22
C GLN A 141 11.05 3.33 18.15
N ALA A 142 11.01 2.08 17.67
CA ALA A 142 11.27 0.86 18.44
C ALA A 142 10.36 0.66 19.67
N PHE A 143 9.23 1.36 19.76
CA PHE A 143 8.23 1.14 20.82
C PHE A 143 7.50 -0.19 20.67
N LEU A 144 7.32 -0.64 19.43
CA LEU A 144 6.66 -1.90 19.10
C LEU A 144 7.53 -2.71 18.13
N PRO A 145 7.51 -4.06 18.21
CA PRO A 145 8.08 -4.89 17.16
C PRO A 145 7.47 -4.56 15.80
N VAL A 146 8.30 -4.45 14.77
CA VAL A 146 7.89 -4.14 13.38
C VAL A 146 6.74 -5.03 12.91
N VAL A 147 6.78 -6.32 13.25
CA VAL A 147 5.72 -7.28 12.92
C VAL A 147 4.38 -6.84 13.51
N VAL A 148 4.35 -6.45 14.79
CA VAL A 148 3.11 -6.03 15.46
C VAL A 148 2.63 -4.71 14.86
N GLY A 149 3.50 -3.71 14.73
CA GLY A 149 3.13 -2.38 14.22
C GLY A 149 2.47 -2.43 12.84
N LEU A 150 2.99 -3.26 11.93
CA LEU A 150 2.47 -3.34 10.56
C LEU A 150 1.29 -4.31 10.36
N TRP A 151 1.09 -5.26 11.28
CA TRP A 151 0.00 -6.24 11.20
C TRP A 151 -1.22 -5.86 12.05
N LEU A 152 -1.03 -5.00 13.04
CA LEU A 152 -2.10 -4.55 13.93
C LEU A 152 -3.31 -3.94 13.19
N PRO A 153 -3.14 -3.10 12.14
CA PRO A 153 -4.29 -2.64 11.35
C PRO A 153 -5.07 -3.80 10.72
N ASN A 154 -4.38 -4.76 10.10
CA ASN A 154 -5.01 -5.93 9.51
C ASN A 154 -5.74 -6.78 10.56
N ALA A 155 -5.16 -6.97 11.74
CA ALA A 155 -5.76 -7.71 12.83
C ALA A 155 -7.06 -7.05 13.33
N ILE A 156 -7.06 -5.73 13.50
CA ILE A 156 -8.25 -4.96 13.91
C ILE A 156 -9.35 -5.10 12.88
N PHE A 157 -9.05 -4.85 11.60
CA PHE A 157 -10.04 -4.94 10.53
C PHE A 157 -10.54 -6.38 10.32
N ALA A 158 -9.69 -7.39 10.51
CA ALA A 158 -10.08 -8.78 10.46
C ALA A 158 -11.05 -9.12 11.59
N ALA A 159 -10.78 -8.69 12.83
CA ALA A 159 -11.68 -8.87 13.96
C ALA A 159 -13.03 -8.20 13.73
N VAL A 160 -13.04 -6.96 13.20
CA VAL A 160 -14.27 -6.25 12.81
C VAL A 160 -15.00 -7.00 11.70
N GLY A 161 -14.29 -7.49 10.68
CA GLY A 161 -14.86 -8.26 9.58
C GLY A 161 -15.53 -9.54 10.05
N VAL A 162 -14.87 -10.33 10.91
CA VAL A 162 -15.43 -11.54 11.52
C VAL A 162 -16.67 -11.20 12.35
N TYR A 163 -16.59 -10.19 13.21
CA TYR A 163 -17.73 -9.76 14.04
C TYR A 163 -18.94 -9.36 13.19
N LEU A 164 -18.73 -8.55 12.13
CA LEU A 164 -19.79 -8.16 11.20
C LEU A 164 -20.35 -9.36 10.42
N PHE A 165 -19.47 -10.29 10.03
CA PHE A 165 -19.87 -11.50 9.32
C PHE A 165 -20.75 -12.40 10.19
N GLU A 166 -20.37 -12.67 11.44
CA GLU A 166 -21.19 -13.46 12.36
C GLU A 166 -22.55 -12.81 12.64
N ARG A 167 -22.58 -11.48 12.80
CA ARG A 167 -23.84 -10.75 13.00
C ARG A 167 -24.75 -10.87 11.78
N ALA A 168 -24.22 -10.65 10.58
CA ALA A 168 -24.97 -10.78 9.35
C ALA A 168 -25.44 -12.23 9.10
N ALA A 169 -24.65 -13.22 9.50
CA ALA A 169 -25.00 -14.63 9.39
C ALA A 169 -26.18 -14.99 10.32
N ARG A 170 -26.18 -14.51 11.58
CA ARG A 170 -27.28 -14.73 12.53
C ARG A 170 -28.61 -14.15 12.05
N GLU A 171 -28.59 -12.95 11.47
CA GLU A 171 -29.80 -12.30 10.91
C GLU A 171 -30.32 -13.05 9.66
N ARG A 172 -29.44 -13.65 8.85
CA ARG A 172 -29.83 -14.36 7.62
C ARG A 172 -30.45 -15.74 7.83
N THR A 173 -30.06 -16.46 8.89
CA THR A 173 -30.62 -17.82 9.12
C THR A 173 -32.12 -17.79 9.32
N LEU A 174 -32.67 -16.74 9.95
CA LEU A 174 -34.10 -16.58 10.18
C LEU A 174 -34.84 -16.24 8.87
N ASP A 175 -34.35 -15.26 8.10
CA ASP A 175 -34.95 -14.87 6.81
C ASP A 175 -34.92 -15.99 5.75
N GLN A 176 -33.88 -16.82 5.73
CA GLN A 176 -33.77 -17.92 4.77
C GLN A 176 -34.79 -19.02 5.04
N LEU A 177 -35.07 -19.32 6.31
CA LEU A 177 -36.07 -20.32 6.70
C LEU A 177 -37.49 -19.84 6.37
N GLU A 178 -37.81 -18.56 6.57
CA GLU A 178 -39.11 -17.99 6.17
C GLU A 178 -39.30 -17.97 4.64
N ARG A 179 -38.24 -17.68 3.88
CA ARG A 179 -38.28 -17.75 2.40
C ARG A 179 -38.50 -19.17 1.86
N LEU A 180 -37.88 -20.17 2.49
CA LEU A 180 -38.09 -21.57 2.14
C LEU A 180 -39.52 -22.03 2.46
N GLN A 181 -40.03 -21.67 3.64
CA GLN A 181 -41.41 -22.02 4.04
C GLN A 181 -42.45 -21.34 3.16
N SER A 182 -42.28 -20.06 2.80
CA SER A 182 -43.20 -19.34 1.90
C SER A 182 -43.16 -19.88 0.47
N GLY A 183 -42.00 -20.32 -0.03
CA GLY A 183 -41.89 -21.04 -1.30
C GLY A 183 -42.62 -22.40 -1.29
N LEU A 184 -42.47 -23.17 -0.21
CA LEU A 184 -43.17 -24.45 -0.03
C LEU A 184 -44.68 -24.27 0.13
N ALA A 185 -45.13 -23.24 0.86
CA ALA A 185 -46.54 -22.90 0.99
C ALA A 185 -47.16 -22.52 -0.37
N ALA A 186 -46.47 -21.69 -1.16
CA ALA A 186 -46.92 -21.33 -2.51
C ALA A 186 -46.97 -22.54 -3.46
N LEU A 187 -46.04 -23.50 -3.32
CA LEU A 187 -46.03 -24.73 -4.10
C LEU A 187 -47.19 -25.66 -3.70
N ARG A 188 -47.42 -25.83 -2.39
CA ARG A 188 -48.54 -26.58 -1.84
C ARG A 188 -49.87 -26.03 -2.32
N ASP A 189 -50.06 -24.71 -2.25
CA ASP A 189 -51.31 -24.08 -2.65
C ASP A 189 -51.53 -24.19 -4.18
N ARG A 190 -50.47 -24.17 -5.00
CA ARG A 190 -50.56 -24.45 -6.44
C ARG A 190 -50.91 -25.91 -6.76
N LEU A 191 -50.39 -26.86 -5.99
CA LEU A 191 -50.68 -28.29 -6.18
C LEU A 191 -52.09 -28.65 -5.70
N LEU A 192 -52.51 -28.13 -4.55
CA LEU A 192 -53.87 -28.32 -4.04
C LEU A 192 -54.92 -27.59 -4.90
N GLY A 193 -54.59 -26.41 -5.44
CA GLY A 193 -55.46 -25.72 -6.40
C GLY A 193 -55.64 -26.47 -7.72
N ARG A 194 -54.63 -27.22 -8.17
CA ARG A 194 -54.75 -28.09 -9.35
C ARG A 194 -55.55 -29.36 -9.08
N LEU A 195 -55.36 -29.98 -7.91
CA LEU A 195 -56.10 -31.19 -7.53
C LEU A 195 -57.58 -30.90 -7.17
N GLY A 196 -57.89 -29.71 -6.63
CA GLY A 196 -59.27 -29.30 -6.36
C GLY A 196 -60.07 -28.90 -7.61
N ALA A 197 -59.40 -28.53 -8.70
CA ALA A 197 -60.05 -28.18 -9.96
C ALA A 197 -60.49 -29.41 -10.79
N GLU A 198 -59.88 -30.58 -10.55
CA GLU A 198 -60.26 -31.86 -11.18
C GLU A 198 -61.40 -32.61 -10.45
N ALA A 199 -61.81 -32.15 -9.26
CA ALA A 199 -62.80 -32.82 -8.41
C ALA A 199 -64.18 -32.13 -8.35
N ALA A 200 -64.42 -31.10 -9.17
CA ALA A 200 -65.75 -30.48 -9.29
C ALA A 200 -66.59 -31.23 -10.36
N PRO A 201 -67.76 -31.79 -10.01
CA PRO A 201 -68.60 -32.59 -10.90
C PRO A 201 -69.31 -31.78 -11.99
#